data_AF-A0A524FHV7-F1
#
_entry.id   AF-A0A524FHV7-F1
#
_cell.length_a   1.000
_cell.length_b   1.000
_cell.length_c   1.000
_cell.angle_alpha   90.00
_cell.angle_beta   90.00
_cell.angle_gamma   90.00
#
_symmetry.space_group_name_H-M   'P 1'
#
loop_
_entity.id
_entity.type
_entity.pdbx_description
1 polymer ?
#
loop_
_entity_poly.entity_id
_entity_poly.type
_entity_poly.pdbx_seq_one_letter_code
_entity_poly.pdbx_strand_id
1 'polypeptide(L)'
;MVDAHDYSFFGQNTGLIVRSRKVTDPFIFLTCVRKKQDGTWEKTSQKEGKTIKVSLEEMVSFLAVFNKQFPSWKGFHRFKGEDTSIELISRDNSKLPYFLKIGPYAKPLSFEQAEIFRLLLEHMIYEKIANLNGFLNSIEKDQTDNEITSKVYIKEETSKSIN
;
A
#
# COMPACT_ATOMS: atom_id res chain seq x y z
N MET A 1 -0.14 2.93 16.84
CA MET A 1 -0.27 2.44 15.44
C MET A 1 -1.29 3.36 14.79
N VAL A 2 -0.97 3.95 13.64
CA VAL A 2 -1.87 4.92 12.97
C VAL A 2 -2.53 4.20 11.80
N ASP A 3 -3.85 4.32 11.65
CA ASP A 3 -4.59 3.57 10.62
C ASP A 3 -4.31 4.02 9.19
N ALA A 4 -3.76 5.24 9.03
CA ALA A 4 -3.52 5.87 7.75
C ALA A 4 -2.17 6.58 7.68
N HIS A 5 -1.58 6.55 6.49
CA HIS A 5 -0.33 7.23 6.17
C HIS A 5 -0.58 8.14 4.97
N ASP A 6 -0.10 9.37 5.04
CA ASP A 6 -0.07 10.32 3.92
C ASP A 6 1.28 11.03 3.94
N TYR A 7 2.12 10.75 2.96
CA TYR A 7 3.43 11.37 2.82
C TYR A 7 3.67 11.79 1.38
N SER A 8 4.28 12.95 1.18
CA SER A 8 4.49 13.53 -0.15
C SER A 8 5.95 13.88 -0.40
N PHE A 9 6.47 13.40 -1.53
CA PHE A 9 7.80 13.73 -2.05
C PHE A 9 7.66 14.71 -3.22
N PHE A 10 7.87 16.00 -2.96
CA PHE A 10 7.90 17.01 -4.01
C PHE A 10 9.33 17.25 -4.52
N GLY A 11 9.45 17.48 -5.82
CA GLY A 11 10.65 18.00 -6.48
C GLY A 11 10.32 19.28 -7.25
N GLN A 12 11.20 19.68 -8.16
CA GLN A 12 11.01 20.90 -8.96
C GLN A 12 9.76 20.82 -9.86
N ASN A 13 9.60 19.70 -10.59
CA ASN A 13 8.57 19.57 -11.64
C ASN A 13 7.63 18.38 -11.44
N THR A 14 7.96 17.43 -10.57
CA THR A 14 7.14 16.25 -10.30
C THR A 14 7.03 15.97 -8.80
N GLY A 15 5.85 15.50 -8.39
CA GLY A 15 5.51 15.13 -7.03
C GLY A 15 4.99 13.70 -6.98
N LEU A 16 5.30 13.00 -5.89
CA LEU A 16 4.79 11.67 -5.56
C LEU A 16 4.08 11.75 -4.22
N ILE A 17 2.85 11.27 -4.14
CA ILE A 17 2.05 11.20 -2.92
C ILE A 17 1.81 9.73 -2.62
N VAL A 18 2.20 9.29 -1.42
CA VAL A 18 2.03 7.93 -0.90
C VAL A 18 0.89 7.96 0.10
N ARG A 19 -0.13 7.13 -0.13
CA ARG A 19 -1.29 7.02 0.78
C ARG A 19 -1.61 5.58 1.14
N SER A 20 -1.72 5.31 2.43
CA SER A 20 -2.35 4.11 2.99
C SER A 20 -3.58 4.57 3.76
N ARG A 21 -4.77 4.05 3.44
CA ARG A 21 -6.04 4.51 4.04
C ARG A 21 -6.51 3.64 5.21
N LYS A 22 -6.21 2.35 5.14
CA LYS A 22 -6.51 1.38 6.18
C LYS A 22 -5.34 0.42 6.30
N VAL A 23 -5.01 0.05 7.52
CA VAL A 23 -3.97 -0.95 7.78
C VAL A 23 -4.38 -2.35 7.33
N THR A 24 -5.68 -2.64 7.25
CA THR A 24 -6.22 -3.93 6.79
C THR A 24 -6.19 -4.11 5.27
N ASP A 25 -6.07 -3.03 4.51
CA ASP A 25 -6.07 -3.11 3.05
C ASP A 25 -4.67 -3.53 2.56
N PRO A 26 -4.52 -4.63 1.80
CA PRO A 26 -3.22 -5.17 1.37
C PRO A 26 -2.62 -4.40 0.17
N PHE A 27 -2.77 -3.07 0.19
CA PHE A 27 -2.26 -2.18 -0.84
C PHE A 27 -2.07 -0.76 -0.31
N ILE A 28 -1.35 0.04 -1.09
CA ILE A 28 -1.24 1.49 -0.94
C ILE A 28 -1.61 2.18 -2.25
N PHE A 29 -1.79 3.50 -2.22
CA PHE A 29 -1.94 4.32 -3.40
C PHE A 29 -0.70 5.17 -3.62
N LEU A 30 -0.19 5.13 -4.85
CA LEU A 30 0.81 6.08 -5.33
C LEU A 30 0.16 7.02 -6.32
N THR A 31 0.32 8.32 -6.10
CA THR A 31 -0.15 9.36 -7.01
C THR A 31 1.02 10.19 -7.49
N CYS A 32 1.24 10.23 -8.80
CA CYS A 32 2.17 11.17 -9.41
C CYS A 32 1.43 12.39 -9.95
N VAL A 33 2.01 13.57 -9.74
CA VAL A 33 1.55 14.86 -10.26
C VAL A 33 2.72 15.62 -10.83
N ARG A 34 2.47 16.52 -11.79
CA ARG A 34 3.48 17.45 -12.31
C ARG A 34 3.11 18.91 -12.05
N LYS A 35 4.14 19.76 -12.07
CA LYS A 35 3.96 21.20 -12.10
C LYS A 35 3.54 21.61 -13.51
N LYS A 36 2.52 22.45 -13.60
CA LYS A 36 2.00 23.03 -14.83
C LYS A 36 2.87 24.21 -15.27
N GLN A 37 2.66 24.67 -16.50
CA GLN A 37 3.41 25.81 -17.07
C GLN A 37 3.18 27.11 -16.30
N ASP A 38 1.99 27.28 -15.70
CA ASP A 38 1.64 28.41 -14.84
C ASP A 38 2.27 28.33 -13.43
N GLY A 39 3.05 27.28 -13.15
CA GLY A 39 3.69 27.05 -11.87
C GLY A 39 2.81 26.40 -10.80
N THR A 40 1.54 26.14 -11.08
CA THR A 40 0.64 25.40 -10.18
C THR A 40 0.87 23.89 -10.28
N TRP A 41 0.47 23.13 -9.27
CA TRP A 41 0.52 21.66 -9.32
C TRP A 41 -0.78 21.09 -9.88
N GLU A 42 -0.67 19.99 -10.63
CA GLU A 42 -1.83 19.18 -10.98
C GLU A 42 -2.63 18.75 -9.76
N LYS A 43 -3.95 18.73 -9.91
CA LYS A 43 -4.89 18.35 -8.85
C LYS A 43 -5.65 17.10 -9.24
N THR A 44 -5.51 16.06 -8.42
CA THR A 44 -6.29 14.81 -8.57
C THR A 44 -7.80 15.03 -8.55
N SER A 45 -8.29 16.04 -7.82
CA SER A 45 -9.70 16.44 -7.83
C SER A 45 -10.20 16.92 -9.20
N GLN A 46 -9.30 17.34 -10.08
CA GLN A 46 -9.59 17.78 -11.45
C GLN A 46 -9.28 16.69 -12.49
N LYS A 47 -9.11 15.43 -12.06
CA LYS A 47 -8.70 14.29 -12.90
C LYS A 47 -7.31 14.45 -13.52
N GLU A 48 -6.44 15.24 -12.90
CA GLU A 48 -5.04 15.39 -13.29
C GLU A 48 -4.15 14.48 -12.44
N GLY A 49 -2.94 14.19 -12.93
CA GLY A 49 -2.05 13.23 -12.32
C GLY A 49 -2.40 11.79 -12.71
N LYS A 50 -1.64 10.83 -12.14
CA LYS A 50 -1.97 9.41 -12.24
C LYS A 50 -1.88 8.76 -10.86
N THR A 51 -2.98 8.15 -10.44
CA THR A 51 -3.05 7.33 -9.23
C THR A 51 -3.09 5.86 -9.62
N ILE A 52 -2.30 5.04 -8.94
CA ILE A 52 -2.29 3.58 -9.07
C ILE A 52 -2.40 2.93 -7.69
N LYS A 53 -2.91 1.70 -7.67
CA LYS A 53 -3.02 0.88 -6.46
C LYS A 53 -1.87 -0.12 -6.45
N VAL A 54 -0.95 0.01 -5.50
CA VAL A 54 0.23 -0.85 -5.40
C VAL A 54 -0.02 -1.95 -4.37
N SER A 55 0.07 -3.22 -4.80
CA SER A 55 -0.16 -4.37 -3.91
C SER A 55 1.03 -4.62 -2.96
N LEU A 56 0.84 -5.48 -1.95
CA LEU A 56 1.93 -5.89 -1.06
C LEU A 56 3.11 -6.52 -1.83
N GLU A 57 2.85 -7.35 -2.83
CA GLU A 57 3.89 -7.98 -3.65
C GLU A 57 4.70 -6.95 -4.46
N GLU A 58 4.01 -5.93 -4.98
CA GLU A 58 4.67 -4.82 -5.68
C GLU A 58 5.48 -3.95 -4.71
N MET A 59 4.98 -3.72 -3.49
CA MET A 59 5.74 -3.04 -2.43
C MET A 59 7.02 -3.81 -2.07
N VAL A 60 6.94 -5.14 -1.94
CA VAL A 60 8.12 -6.00 -1.72
C VAL A 60 9.07 -5.93 -2.91
N SER A 61 8.56 -5.93 -4.14
CA SER A 61 9.35 -5.78 -5.35
C SER A 61 10.10 -4.43 -5.38
N PHE A 62 9.46 -3.37 -4.90
CA PHE A 62 10.12 -2.07 -4.73
C PHE A 62 11.24 -2.12 -3.72
N LEU A 63 11.04 -2.76 -2.57
CA LEU A 63 12.11 -2.95 -1.58
C LEU A 63 13.30 -3.70 -2.17
N ALA A 64 13.07 -4.71 -3.01
CA ALA A 64 14.15 -5.44 -3.68
C ALA A 64 14.99 -4.51 -4.58
N VAL A 65 14.36 -3.56 -5.29
CA VAL A 65 15.09 -2.55 -6.07
C VAL A 65 15.81 -1.54 -5.17
N PHE A 66 15.16 -1.05 -4.11
CA PHE A 66 15.81 -0.13 -3.16
C PHE A 66 17.03 -0.77 -2.50
N ASN A 67 16.93 -2.04 -2.11
CA ASN A 67 17.99 -2.85 -1.50
C ASN A 67 19.04 -3.35 -2.51
N LYS A 68 19.03 -2.86 -3.75
CA LYS A 68 19.98 -3.21 -4.82
C LYS A 68 20.02 -4.70 -5.16
N GLN A 69 18.96 -5.46 -4.86
CA GLN A 69 18.83 -6.86 -5.26
C GLN A 69 18.54 -6.96 -6.76
N PHE A 70 17.79 -6.00 -7.30
CA PHE A 70 17.52 -5.87 -8.74
C PHE A 70 17.77 -4.43 -9.20
N PRO A 71 18.27 -4.23 -10.44
CA PRO A 71 18.49 -2.89 -10.98
C PRO A 71 17.18 -2.18 -11.31
N SER A 72 16.11 -2.93 -11.58
CA SER A 72 14.79 -2.38 -11.84
C SER A 72 13.69 -3.43 -11.63
N TRP A 73 12.46 -2.92 -11.53
CA TRP A 73 11.24 -3.72 -11.58
C TRP A 73 10.20 -2.98 -12.45
N LYS A 74 9.35 -3.74 -13.14
CA LYS A 74 8.28 -3.20 -14.00
C LYS A 74 7.02 -4.05 -13.88
N GLY A 75 5.88 -3.38 -13.84
CA GLY A 75 4.55 -3.98 -13.84
C GLY A 75 3.55 -3.21 -14.70
N PHE A 76 2.34 -3.74 -14.81
CA PHE A 76 1.24 -3.15 -15.57
C PHE A 76 -0.07 -3.30 -14.82
N HIS A 77 -0.83 -2.21 -14.71
CA HIS A 77 -2.18 -2.20 -14.13
C HIS A 77 -3.19 -1.91 -15.22
N ARG A 78 -4.26 -2.71 -15.28
CA ARG A 78 -5.39 -2.47 -16.18
C ARG A 78 -6.58 -1.94 -15.40
N PHE A 79 -7.08 -0.76 -15.75
CA PHE A 79 -8.24 -0.17 -15.11
C PHE A 79 -9.15 0.49 -16.13
N LYS A 80 -10.43 0.11 -16.16
CA LYS A 80 -11.44 0.62 -17.11
C LYS A 80 -10.98 0.59 -18.58
N GLY A 81 -10.20 -0.43 -18.95
CA GLY A 81 -9.69 -0.60 -20.30
C GLY A 81 -8.39 0.14 -20.61
N GLU A 82 -7.90 1.01 -19.71
CA GLU A 82 -6.57 1.63 -19.83
C GLU A 82 -5.50 0.78 -19.13
N ASP A 83 -4.41 0.54 -19.84
CA ASP A 83 -3.20 -0.06 -19.27
C ASP A 83 -2.24 1.03 -18.83
N THR A 84 -1.79 0.95 -17.58
CA THR A 84 -0.81 1.86 -16.98
C THR A 84 0.41 1.08 -16.56
N SER A 85 1.57 1.42 -17.12
CA SER A 85 2.84 0.86 -16.69
C SER A 85 3.31 1.50 -15.38
N ILE A 86 4.00 0.70 -14.57
CA ILE A 86 4.70 1.13 -13.37
C ILE A 86 6.13 0.59 -13.45
N GLU A 87 7.11 1.42 -13.17
CA GLU A 87 8.52 1.02 -13.25
C GLU A 87 9.33 1.72 -12.16
N LEU A 88 10.14 0.96 -11.42
CA LEU A 88 11.12 1.51 -10.49
C LEU A 88 12.51 1.12 -10.99
N ILE A 89 13.38 2.11 -11.19
CA ILE A 89 14.72 1.92 -11.75
C ILE A 89 15.75 2.47 -10.77
N SER A 90 16.75 1.66 -10.43
CA SER A 90 17.99 2.08 -9.78
C SER A 90 19.02 2.47 -10.85
N ARG A 91 19.74 3.56 -10.60
CA ARG A 91 20.91 3.98 -11.40
C ARG A 91 22.11 4.18 -10.50
N ASP A 92 23.22 3.56 -10.88
CA ASP A 92 24.48 3.71 -10.15
C ASP A 92 25.09 5.10 -10.41
N ASN A 93 25.84 5.59 -9.43
CA ASN A 93 26.63 6.83 -9.51
C ASN A 93 25.84 8.10 -9.92
N SER A 94 24.55 8.15 -9.60
CA SER A 94 23.67 9.30 -9.88
C SER A 94 23.28 10.03 -8.59
N LYS A 95 23.24 11.37 -8.62
CA LYS A 95 22.64 12.20 -7.55
C LYS A 95 21.13 11.92 -7.37
N LEU A 96 20.49 11.39 -8.41
CA LEU A 96 19.11 10.90 -8.41
C LEU A 96 19.16 9.39 -8.66
N PRO A 97 19.44 8.59 -7.62
CA PRO A 97 19.74 7.17 -7.78
C PRO A 97 18.52 6.33 -8.14
N TYR A 98 17.30 6.85 -7.98
CA TYR A 98 16.08 6.10 -8.31
C TYR A 98 15.10 6.91 -9.14
N PHE A 99 14.38 6.23 -10.03
CA PHE A 99 13.31 6.79 -10.83
C PHE A 99 12.07 5.91 -10.74
N LEU A 100 10.98 6.49 -10.25
CA LEU A 100 9.66 5.86 -10.28
C LEU A 100 8.88 6.43 -11.48
N LYS A 101 8.48 5.55 -12.40
CA LYS A 101 7.62 5.92 -13.53
C LYS A 101 6.23 5.30 -13.35
N ILE A 102 5.20 6.09 -13.65
CA ILE A 102 3.80 5.69 -13.62
C ILE A 102 3.13 6.26 -14.87
N GLY A 103 2.90 5.43 -15.87
CA GLY A 103 2.46 5.88 -17.20
C GLY A 103 3.35 7.00 -17.74
N PRO A 104 2.81 8.19 -18.08
CA PRO A 104 3.60 9.30 -18.60
C PRO A 104 4.38 10.08 -17.53
N TYR A 105 4.22 9.76 -16.25
CA TYR A 105 4.87 10.46 -15.15
C TYR A 105 6.20 9.80 -14.79
N ALA A 106 7.22 10.61 -14.48
CA ALA A 106 8.49 10.16 -13.94
C ALA A 106 8.90 11.02 -12.73
N LYS A 107 9.05 10.39 -11.57
CA LYS A 107 9.57 11.02 -10.36
C LYS A 107 11.00 10.53 -10.11
N PRO A 108 12.02 11.37 -10.35
CA PRO A 108 13.34 11.10 -9.79
C PRO A 108 13.28 11.23 -8.27
N LEU A 109 13.93 10.33 -7.56
CA LEU A 109 14.09 10.37 -6.11
C LEU A 109 15.57 10.63 -5.82
N SER A 110 15.84 11.63 -4.97
CA SER A 110 17.16 11.76 -4.36
C SER A 110 17.42 10.57 -3.44
N PHE A 111 18.65 10.43 -2.97
CA PHE A 111 19.00 9.40 -1.99
C PHE A 111 18.10 9.48 -0.74
N GLU A 112 17.92 10.68 -0.19
CA GLU A 112 17.12 10.89 1.02
C GLU A 112 15.64 10.56 0.78
N GLN A 113 15.09 10.96 -0.37
CA GLN A 113 13.70 10.65 -0.72
C GLN A 113 13.50 9.14 -0.93
N ALA A 114 14.46 8.49 -1.58
CA ALA A 114 14.42 7.04 -1.78
C ALA A 114 14.51 6.28 -0.46
N GLU A 115 15.37 6.71 0.45
CA GLU A 115 15.54 6.06 1.74
C GLU A 115 14.32 6.23 2.65
N ILE A 116 13.75 7.43 2.71
CA ILE A 116 12.48 7.67 3.42
C ILE A 116 11.37 6.80 2.80
N PHE A 117 11.32 6.70 1.47
CA PHE A 117 10.31 5.87 0.82
C PHE A 117 10.50 4.38 1.12
N ARG A 118 11.74 3.89 1.12
CA ARG A 118 12.08 2.51 1.51
C ARG A 118 11.62 2.19 2.93
N LEU A 119 11.97 3.04 3.89
CA LEU A 119 11.58 2.88 5.30
C LEU A 119 10.05 2.92 5.46
N LEU A 120 9.37 3.82 4.73
CA LEU A 120 7.91 3.89 4.76
C LEU A 120 7.27 2.62 4.18
N LEU A 121 7.81 2.07 3.09
CA LEU A 121 7.34 0.81 2.52
C LEU A 121 7.53 -0.36 3.50
N GLU A 122 8.69 -0.48 4.13
CA GLU A 122 8.96 -1.52 5.15
C GLU A 122 7.97 -1.43 6.30
N HIS A 123 7.78 -0.23 6.85
CA HIS A 123 6.83 0.02 7.93
C HIS A 123 5.39 -0.37 7.53
N MET A 124 4.92 0.10 6.36
CA MET A 124 3.56 -0.20 5.91
C MET A 124 3.36 -1.68 5.57
N ILE A 125 4.37 -2.37 5.01
CA ILE A 125 4.32 -3.82 4.77
C ILE A 125 4.17 -4.55 6.10
N TYR A 126 5.01 -4.22 7.09
CA TYR A 126 4.99 -4.84 8.40
C TYR A 126 3.62 -4.68 9.06
N GLU A 127 3.09 -3.45 9.10
CA GLU A 127 1.78 -3.18 9.70
C GLU A 127 0.66 -3.94 8.98
N LYS A 128 0.66 -3.95 7.64
CA LYS A 128 -0.37 -4.67 6.86
C LYS A 128 -0.33 -6.17 7.10
N ILE A 129 0.86 -6.79 7.13
CA ILE A 129 1.00 -8.22 7.42
C ILE A 129 0.57 -8.55 8.85
N ALA A 130 1.00 -7.76 9.83
CA ALA A 130 0.64 -7.98 11.23
C ALA A 130 -0.88 -7.91 11.46
N ASN A 131 -1.57 -6.99 10.79
CA ASN A 131 -3.01 -6.82 10.94
C ASN A 131 -3.84 -7.84 10.13
N LEU A 132 -3.30 -8.42 9.04
CA LEU A 132 -3.91 -9.59 8.42
C LEU A 132 -3.97 -10.77 9.41
N ASN A 133 -2.88 -11.01 10.14
CA ASN A 133 -2.83 -12.07 11.16
C ASN A 133 -3.71 -11.76 12.38
N GLY A 134 -3.76 -10.49 12.82
CA GLY A 134 -4.66 -10.05 13.87
C GLY A 134 -6.14 -10.24 13.51
N PHE A 135 -6.50 -10.00 12.25
CA PHE A 135 -7.85 -10.26 11.72
C PHE A 135 -8.19 -11.75 11.72
N LEU A 136 -7.27 -12.62 11.29
CA LEU A 136 -7.46 -14.07 11.34
C LEU A 136 -7.69 -14.57 12.78
N ASN A 137 -6.90 -14.06 13.74
CA ASN A 137 -7.07 -14.40 15.15
C ASN A 137 -8.41 -13.90 15.74
N SER A 138 -8.96 -12.80 15.21
CA SER A 138 -10.30 -12.33 15.61
C SER A 138 -11.43 -13.18 15.02
N ILE A 139 -11.27 -13.68 13.78
CA ILE A 139 -12.23 -14.60 13.16
C ILE A 139 -12.26 -15.94 13.91
N GLU A 140 -11.11 -16.48 14.31
CA GLU A 140 -11.06 -17.73 15.09
C GLU A 140 -11.70 -17.58 16.48
N LYS A 141 -11.56 -16.41 17.12
CA LYS A 141 -12.26 -16.11 18.38
C LYS A 141 -13.77 -16.01 18.22
N ASP A 142 -14.25 -15.31 17.18
CA ASP A 142 -15.70 -15.19 16.93
C ASP A 142 -16.35 -16.55 16.56
N GLN A 143 -15.60 -17.48 15.97
CA GLN A 143 -16.09 -18.83 15.70
C GLN A 143 -16.09 -19.73 16.94
N THR A 144 -15.10 -19.61 17.82
CA THR A 144 -15.04 -20.38 19.07
C THR A 144 -16.06 -19.90 20.11
N ASP A 145 -16.30 -18.60 20.22
CA ASP A 145 -17.31 -18.05 21.12
C ASP A 145 -18.75 -18.38 20.67
N ASN A 146 -19.02 -18.46 19.37
CA ASN A 146 -20.32 -18.92 18.84
C ASN A 146 -20.56 -20.43 19.00
N GLU A 147 -19.52 -21.28 18.98
CA GLU A 147 -19.64 -22.71 19.28
C GLU A 147 -19.83 -22.98 20.79
N ILE A 148 -19.25 -22.16 21.66
CA ILE A 148 -19.44 -22.29 23.12
C ILE A 148 -20.87 -21.85 23.50
N THR A 149 -21.39 -20.78 22.88
CA THR A 149 -22.75 -20.29 23.18
C THR A 149 -23.84 -21.28 22.72
N SER A 150 -23.62 -22.01 21.62
CA SER A 150 -24.57 -23.02 21.13
C SER A 150 -24.53 -24.36 21.90
N LYS A 151 -23.46 -24.65 22.65
CA LYS A 151 -23.39 -25.83 23.54
C LYS A 151 -23.95 -25.60 24.95
N VAL A 152 -24.08 -24.34 25.39
CA VAL A 152 -24.65 -24.02 26.72
C VAL A 152 -26.19 -24.10 26.74
N TYR A 153 -26.87 -23.99 25.59
CA TYR A 153 -28.33 -24.08 25.52
C TYR A 153 -28.93 -25.49 25.44
N ILE A 154 -28.12 -26.56 25.42
CA ILE A 154 -28.63 -27.94 25.25
C ILE A 154 -28.67 -28.73 26.59
N LYS A 155 -28.31 -28.12 27.73
CA LYS A 155 -28.17 -28.87 29.01
C LYS A 155 -29.19 -28.59 30.13
N GLU A 156 -30.24 -27.79 29.92
CA GLU A 156 -31.21 -27.48 31.00
C GLU A 156 -32.66 -28.00 30.83
N GLU A 157 -33.00 -28.79 29.80
CA GLU A 157 -34.37 -29.30 29.61
C GLU A 157 -34.55 -30.83 29.73
N THR A 158 -33.74 -31.52 30.54
CA THR A 158 -34.03 -32.93 30.90
C THR A 158 -33.95 -33.17 32.41
N SER A 159 -34.83 -32.52 33.16
CA SER A 159 -35.23 -33.00 34.50
C SER A 159 -36.51 -32.31 34.98
N LYS A 160 -37.65 -32.65 34.37
CA LYS A 160 -38.98 -32.50 34.99
C LYS A 160 -40.04 -33.32 34.24
N SER A 161 -40.14 -34.60 34.59
CA SER A 161 -41.37 -35.38 34.46
C SER A 161 -41.30 -36.55 35.44
N ILE A 162 -41.67 -36.27 36.70
CA ILE A 162 -42.23 -37.27 37.61
C ILE A 162 -43.74 -37.15 37.46
N ASN A 163 -44.36 -38.20 36.94
CA ASN A 163 -45.54 -38.87 37.50
C ASN A 163 -45.83 -40.15 36.70
#